data_AF-A0A832S999-F1
#
_entry.id   AF-A0A832S999-F1
#
_cell.length_a   1.000
_cell.length_b   1.000
_cell.length_c   1.000
_cell.angle_alpha   90.00
_cell.angle_beta   90.00
_cell.angle_gamma   90.00
#
_symmetry.space_group_name_H-M   'P 1'
#
loop_
_entity.id
_entity.type
_entity.pdbx_description
1 polymer ?
#
loop_
_entity_poly.entity_id
_entity_poly.type
_entity_poly.pdbx_seq_one_letter_code
_entity_poly.pdbx_strand_id
1 'polypeptide(L)'
;MIEKWGEKRARIYGDLLESLSLILLLFLIILLIAVWISGKSCAQIFLNQAGLSSNILWYLILATVTAFFFFCGLGSRYENAVNYYISSRCTNCSRDFAREEFKRPLLKEVSTPEKYEITRTRYWKCKFCGLEDYRTEELDYNNHKGKKGKQKKSTCRVCKREFSMLEYRDPDVKRKSNEETTVRHYKCLNCGFREITIEKVILEEVNIQ
;
A
#
# COMPACT_ATOMS: atom_id res chain seq x y z
N MET A 1 -24.63 7.86 -3.90
CA MET A 1 -24.66 7.69 -5.38
C MET A 1 -24.80 6.22 -5.79
N ILE A 2 -23.99 5.29 -5.28
CA ILE A 2 -24.05 3.86 -5.66
C ILE A 2 -25.40 3.19 -5.34
N GLU A 3 -26.05 3.54 -4.22
CA GLU A 3 -27.39 3.03 -3.86
C GLU A 3 -28.46 3.31 -4.94
N LYS A 4 -28.29 4.36 -5.75
CA LYS A 4 -29.21 4.73 -6.84
C LYS A 4 -28.86 4.07 -8.19
N TRP A 5 -27.60 3.70 -8.39
CA TRP A 5 -27.09 3.22 -9.68
C TRP A 5 -26.76 1.71 -9.68
N GLY A 6 -26.63 1.08 -8.52
CA GLY A 6 -26.23 -0.32 -8.38
C GLY A 6 -24.74 -0.55 -8.66
N GLU A 7 -24.18 -1.60 -8.05
CA GLU A 7 -22.75 -1.94 -8.08
C GLU A 7 -22.17 -2.06 -9.50
N LYS A 8 -22.88 -2.78 -10.38
CA LYS A 8 -22.43 -3.04 -11.76
C LYS A 8 -22.32 -1.75 -12.56
N ARG A 9 -23.25 -0.81 -12.41
CA ARG A 9 -23.19 0.48 -13.13
C ARG A 9 -22.08 1.34 -12.56
N ALA A 10 -21.94 1.40 -11.24
CA ALA A 10 -20.88 2.19 -10.60
C ALA A 10 -19.46 1.75 -11.03
N ARG A 11 -19.23 0.44 -11.18
CA ARG A 11 -17.96 -0.10 -11.71
C ARG A 11 -17.74 0.33 -13.16
N ILE A 12 -18.75 0.15 -14.02
CA ILE A 12 -18.69 0.58 -15.43
C ILE A 12 -18.40 2.09 -15.54
N TYR A 13 -18.98 2.92 -14.66
CA TYR A 13 -18.67 4.35 -14.64
C TYR A 13 -17.25 4.65 -14.16
N GLY A 14 -16.74 3.93 -13.16
CA GLY A 14 -15.33 4.01 -12.75
C GLY A 14 -14.39 3.69 -13.92
N ASP A 15 -14.59 2.51 -14.54
CA ASP A 15 -13.81 2.05 -15.70
C ASP A 15 -13.89 3.05 -16.87
N LEU A 16 -15.07 3.64 -17.11
CA LEU A 16 -15.27 4.64 -18.15
C LEU A 16 -14.51 5.95 -17.84
N LEU A 17 -14.52 6.41 -16.59
CA LEU A 17 -13.76 7.60 -16.17
C LEU A 17 -12.24 7.40 -16.29
N GLU A 18 -11.75 6.21 -15.98
CA GLU A 18 -10.34 5.84 -16.18
C GLU A 18 -9.98 5.73 -17.66
N SER A 19 -10.86 5.15 -18.49
CA SER A 19 -10.63 5.11 -19.94
C SER A 19 -10.57 6.52 -20.55
N LEU A 20 -11.41 7.46 -20.05
CA LEU A 20 -11.38 8.85 -20.45
C LEU A 20 -10.08 9.55 -20.04
N SER A 21 -9.53 9.25 -18.85
CA SER A 21 -8.24 9.81 -18.45
C SER A 21 -7.09 9.29 -19.31
N LEU A 22 -7.09 8.02 -19.71
CA LEU A 22 -6.11 7.48 -20.66
C LEU A 22 -6.20 8.15 -22.04
N ILE A 23 -7.41 8.41 -22.54
CA ILE A 23 -7.61 9.14 -23.80
C ILE A 23 -7.06 10.57 -23.69
N LEU A 24 -7.30 11.26 -22.58
CA LEU A 24 -6.76 12.60 -22.33
C LEU A 24 -5.22 12.60 -22.24
N LEU A 25 -4.63 11.57 -21.64
CA LEU A 25 -3.17 11.40 -21.58
C LEU A 25 -2.58 11.22 -22.98
N LEU A 26 -3.18 10.36 -23.81
CA LEU A 26 -2.77 10.17 -25.20
C LEU A 26 -2.88 11.47 -26.01
N PHE A 27 -3.98 12.22 -25.83
CA PHE A 27 -4.15 13.51 -26.46
C PHE A 27 -3.07 14.53 -26.03
N LEU A 28 -2.73 14.56 -24.75
CA LEU A 28 -1.65 15.39 -24.23
C LEU A 28 -0.28 15.00 -24.82
N ILE A 29 0.01 13.70 -24.96
CA ILE A 29 1.24 13.21 -25.60
C ILE A 29 1.29 13.69 -27.07
N ILE A 30 0.18 13.62 -27.80
CA ILE A 30 0.09 14.12 -29.18
C ILE A 30 0.36 15.63 -29.24
N LEU A 31 -0.20 16.42 -28.32
CA LEU A 31 0.07 17.86 -28.25
C LEU A 31 1.55 18.16 -27.95
N LEU A 32 2.17 17.42 -27.02
CA LEU A 32 3.59 17.58 -26.70
C LEU A 32 4.50 17.20 -27.87
N ILE A 33 4.17 16.13 -28.60
CA ILE A 33 4.87 15.74 -29.83
C ILE A 33 4.72 16.84 -30.90
N ALA A 34 3.52 17.41 -31.06
CA ALA A 34 3.29 18.51 -31.99
C ALA A 34 4.13 19.75 -31.63
N VAL A 35 4.23 20.10 -30.35
CA VAL A 35 5.09 21.19 -29.86
C VAL A 35 6.57 20.87 -30.14
N TRP A 36 7.02 19.64 -29.82
CA TRP A 36 8.41 19.21 -30.05
C TRP A 36 8.81 19.23 -31.53
N ILE A 37 7.91 18.79 -32.42
CA ILE A 37 8.11 18.84 -33.87
C ILE A 37 8.08 20.30 -34.36
N SER A 38 7.19 21.15 -33.82
CA SER A 38 7.10 22.58 -34.17
C SER A 38 8.32 23.42 -33.79
N GLY A 39 9.09 22.98 -32.79
CA GLY A 39 10.41 23.54 -32.49
C GLY A 39 11.45 23.31 -33.59
N LYS A 40 11.16 22.47 -34.58
CA LYS A 40 11.94 22.35 -35.82
C LYS A 40 11.31 23.22 -36.91
N SER A 41 12.14 23.98 -37.62
CA SER A 41 11.81 25.05 -38.58
C SER A 41 10.78 24.75 -39.67
N CYS A 42 10.41 23.48 -39.91
CA CYS A 42 9.44 23.07 -40.94
C CYS A 42 7.98 23.05 -40.45
N ALA A 43 7.73 22.91 -39.15
CA ALA A 43 6.37 22.73 -38.60
C ALA A 43 5.68 24.03 -38.15
N GLN A 44 6.40 25.16 -38.13
CA GLN A 44 5.80 26.49 -37.96
C GLN A 44 4.83 26.84 -39.12
N ILE A 45 5.07 26.27 -40.31
CA ILE A 45 4.21 26.41 -41.50
C ILE A 45 2.88 25.67 -41.29
N PHE A 46 2.92 24.45 -40.74
CA PHE A 46 1.73 23.63 -40.49
C PHE A 46 0.84 24.19 -39.36
N LEU A 47 1.43 24.70 -38.26
CA LEU A 47 0.67 25.33 -37.18
C LEU A 47 -0.01 26.64 -37.62
N ASN A 48 0.67 27.45 -38.44
CA ASN A 48 0.09 28.67 -39.01
C ASN A 48 -1.06 28.36 -39.98
N GLN A 49 -0.97 27.27 -40.75
CA GLN A 49 -2.03 26.85 -41.67
C GLN A 49 -3.25 26.26 -40.95
N ALA A 50 -3.07 25.70 -39.75
CA ALA A 50 -4.14 25.27 -38.85
C ALA A 50 -4.77 26.41 -38.04
N GLY A 51 -4.25 27.65 -38.12
CA GLY A 51 -4.77 28.82 -37.41
C GLY A 51 -4.61 28.79 -35.88
N LEU A 52 -3.85 27.84 -35.33
CA LEU A 52 -3.61 27.76 -33.88
C LEU A 52 -2.42 28.64 -33.50
N SER A 53 -2.68 29.72 -32.76
CA SER A 53 -1.61 30.49 -32.14
C SER A 53 -0.91 29.69 -31.04
N SER A 54 0.36 30.02 -30.77
CA SER A 54 1.15 29.42 -29.69
C SER A 54 0.44 29.50 -28.33
N ASN A 55 -0.27 30.60 -28.07
CA ASN A 55 -1.02 30.81 -26.84
C ASN A 55 -2.20 29.82 -26.72
N ILE A 56 -2.93 29.56 -27.82
CA ILE A 56 -4.05 28.61 -27.83
C ILE A 56 -3.57 27.20 -27.52
N LEU A 57 -2.43 26.78 -28.07
CA LEU A 57 -1.83 25.48 -27.77
C LEU A 57 -1.52 25.31 -26.28
N TRP A 58 -0.93 26.32 -25.65
CA TRP A 58 -0.65 26.29 -24.21
C TRP A 58 -1.91 26.23 -23.35
N TYR A 59 -2.98 26.94 -23.73
CA TYR A 59 -4.27 26.83 -23.04
C TYR A 59 -4.90 25.44 -23.19
N LEU A 60 -4.77 24.80 -24.37
CA LEU A 60 -5.23 23.43 -24.59
C LEU A 60 -4.44 22.42 -23.75
N ILE A 61 -3.11 22.58 -23.65
CA ILE A 61 -2.27 21.75 -22.78
C ILE A 61 -2.71 21.93 -21.31
N LEU A 62 -2.89 23.17 -20.84
CA LEU A 62 -3.32 23.42 -19.46
C LEU A 62 -4.70 22.82 -19.17
N ALA A 63 -5.66 22.97 -20.09
CA ALA A 63 -7.00 22.42 -19.96
C ALA A 63 -7.01 20.88 -19.91
N THR A 64 -6.19 20.24 -20.76
CA THR A 64 -6.08 18.78 -20.82
C THR A 64 -5.40 18.20 -19.59
N VAL A 65 -4.33 18.83 -19.09
CA VAL A 65 -3.71 18.48 -17.80
C VAL A 65 -4.73 18.56 -16.67
N THR A 66 -5.48 19.67 -16.60
CA THR A 66 -6.47 19.89 -15.55
C THR A 66 -7.59 18.85 -15.61
N ALA A 67 -8.10 18.56 -16.81
CA ALA A 67 -9.11 17.52 -17.04
C ALA A 67 -8.59 16.13 -16.66
N PHE A 68 -7.36 15.79 -17.03
CA PHE A 68 -6.74 14.51 -16.69
C PHE A 68 -6.72 14.27 -15.18
N PHE A 69 -6.22 15.23 -14.39
CA PHE A 69 -6.20 15.11 -12.93
C PHE A 69 -7.61 15.00 -12.33
N PHE A 70 -8.57 15.74 -12.87
CA PHE A 70 -9.96 15.66 -12.42
C PHE A 70 -10.59 14.28 -12.66
N PHE A 71 -10.44 13.72 -13.86
CA PHE A 71 -11.01 12.41 -14.21
C PHE A 71 -10.29 11.26 -13.50
N CYS A 72 -8.97 11.30 -13.36
CA CYS A 72 -8.23 10.33 -12.54
C CYS A 72 -8.69 10.34 -11.08
N GLY A 73 -8.84 11.53 -10.49
CA GLY A 73 -9.31 11.67 -9.11
C GLY A 73 -10.73 11.12 -8.90
N LEU A 74 -11.62 11.30 -9.88
CA LEU A 74 -12.97 10.76 -9.82
C LEU A 74 -13.00 9.24 -10.03
N GLY A 75 -12.29 8.70 -11.03
CA GLY A 75 -12.23 7.27 -11.32
C GLY A 75 -11.80 6.45 -10.10
N SER A 76 -10.67 6.84 -9.48
CA SER A 76 -10.16 6.20 -8.27
C SER A 76 -11.16 6.26 -7.10
N ARG A 77 -11.90 7.38 -6.94
CA ARG A 77 -12.93 7.49 -5.90
C ARG A 77 -14.11 6.55 -6.16
N TYR A 78 -14.50 6.36 -7.41
CA TYR A 78 -15.56 5.41 -7.78
C TYR A 78 -15.13 3.97 -7.54
N GLU A 79 -13.93 3.58 -7.96
CA GLU A 79 -13.41 2.23 -7.76
C GLU A 79 -13.31 1.89 -6.26
N ASN A 80 -12.76 2.80 -5.46
CA ASN A 80 -12.67 2.65 -4.02
C ASN A 80 -14.06 2.52 -3.36
N ALA A 81 -15.05 3.31 -3.80
CA ALA A 81 -16.41 3.22 -3.28
C ALA A 81 -17.09 1.90 -3.66
N VAL A 82 -16.85 1.38 -4.87
CA VAL A 82 -17.34 0.07 -5.32
C VAL A 82 -16.69 -1.06 -4.54
N ASN A 83 -15.36 -1.03 -4.36
CA ASN A 83 -14.63 -2.03 -3.58
C ASN A 83 -15.09 -2.04 -2.12
N TYR A 84 -15.28 -0.86 -1.52
CA TYR A 84 -15.85 -0.73 -0.18
C TYR A 84 -17.26 -1.33 -0.09
N TYR A 85 -18.12 -1.05 -1.07
CA TYR A 85 -19.47 -1.59 -1.15
C TYR A 85 -19.49 -3.12 -1.29
N ILE A 86 -18.70 -3.69 -2.21
CA ILE A 86 -18.55 -5.15 -2.39
C ILE A 86 -18.11 -5.80 -1.09
N SER A 87 -17.12 -5.19 -0.44
CA SER A 87 -16.59 -5.68 0.82
C SER A 87 -17.61 -5.59 1.97
N SER A 88 -18.67 -4.80 1.87
CA SER A 88 -19.66 -4.62 2.94
C SER A 88 -21.01 -5.29 2.66
N ARG A 89 -21.18 -5.90 1.48
CA ARG A 89 -22.40 -6.64 1.10
C ARG A 89 -22.48 -8.00 1.81
N CYS A 90 -23.65 -8.33 2.35
CA CYS A 90 -23.88 -9.64 2.96
C CYS A 90 -24.19 -10.68 1.87
N THR A 91 -23.50 -11.83 1.90
CA THR A 91 -23.72 -12.93 0.96
C THR A 91 -25.04 -13.66 1.17
N ASN A 92 -25.56 -13.68 2.41
CA ASN A 92 -26.81 -14.38 2.74
C ASN A 92 -28.06 -13.56 2.42
N CYS A 93 -28.15 -12.32 2.93
CA CYS A 93 -29.34 -11.47 2.72
C CYS A 93 -29.21 -10.47 1.56
N SER A 94 -28.09 -10.50 0.83
CA SER A 94 -27.78 -9.65 -0.33
C SER A 94 -27.87 -8.14 -0.11
N ARG A 95 -27.99 -7.71 1.16
CA ARG A 95 -28.06 -6.30 1.57
C ARG A 95 -26.68 -5.67 1.57
N ASP A 96 -26.65 -4.42 1.18
CA ASP A 96 -25.46 -3.61 1.09
C ASP A 96 -25.16 -2.91 2.40
N PHE A 97 -23.89 -2.57 2.63
CA PHE A 97 -23.43 -1.94 3.88
C PHE A 97 -23.95 -2.67 5.14
N ALA A 98 -24.04 -3.99 5.01
CA ALA A 98 -24.68 -4.85 5.99
C ALA A 98 -23.68 -5.41 6.99
N ARG A 99 -22.40 -5.45 6.63
CA ARG A 99 -21.34 -6.00 7.49
C ARG A 99 -20.74 -4.95 8.40
N GLU A 100 -20.61 -5.29 9.67
CA GLU A 100 -19.90 -4.52 10.69
C GLU A 100 -18.86 -5.39 11.38
N GLU A 101 -17.74 -4.79 11.82
CA GLU A 101 -16.79 -5.51 12.65
C GLU A 101 -17.39 -5.72 14.05
N PHE A 102 -17.49 -6.98 14.48
CA PHE A 102 -18.18 -7.33 15.73
C PHE A 102 -17.25 -7.91 16.81
N LYS A 103 -16.01 -8.23 16.45
CA LYS A 103 -14.96 -8.68 17.38
C LYS A 103 -13.69 -7.89 17.13
N ARG A 104 -12.90 -7.74 18.19
CA ARG A 104 -11.55 -7.16 18.08
C ARG A 104 -10.74 -7.98 17.06
N PRO A 105 -10.02 -7.33 16.13
CA PRO A 105 -9.18 -8.03 15.18
C PRO A 105 -8.11 -8.88 15.89
N LEU A 106 -7.94 -10.12 15.43
CA LEU A 106 -6.91 -11.02 15.92
C LEU A 106 -5.61 -10.74 15.16
N LEU A 107 -4.54 -10.43 15.89
CA LEU A 107 -3.19 -10.31 15.33
C LEU A 107 -2.45 -11.62 15.58
N LYS A 108 -1.93 -12.22 14.50
CA LYS A 108 -1.10 -13.43 14.56
C LYS A 108 0.27 -13.10 13.97
N GLU A 109 1.30 -13.32 14.76
CA GLU A 109 2.69 -13.12 14.38
C GLU A 109 3.37 -14.48 14.27
N VAL A 110 3.92 -14.79 13.09
CA VAL A 110 4.60 -16.05 12.79
C VAL A 110 6.07 -15.75 12.50
N SER A 111 6.95 -16.26 13.36
CA SER A 111 8.40 -16.14 13.23
C SER A 111 9.04 -17.52 13.10
N THR A 112 9.32 -17.91 11.85
CA THR A 112 10.12 -19.10 11.50
C THR A 112 11.55 -18.67 11.15
N PRO A 113 12.54 -19.57 11.02
CA PRO A 113 13.87 -19.19 10.54
C PRO A 113 13.85 -18.49 9.17
N GLU A 114 12.93 -18.87 8.28
CA GLU A 114 12.88 -18.41 6.89
C GLU A 114 11.92 -17.24 6.69
N LYS A 115 10.80 -17.21 7.41
CA LYS A 115 9.71 -16.24 7.23
C LYS A 115 9.37 -15.52 8.53
N TYR A 116 9.18 -14.21 8.44
CA TYR A 116 8.56 -13.39 9.48
C TYR A 116 7.33 -12.71 8.89
N GLU A 117 6.14 -13.03 9.41
CA GLU A 117 4.87 -12.57 8.87
C GLU A 117 3.93 -12.17 10.00
N ILE A 118 3.20 -11.07 9.80
CA ILE A 118 2.16 -10.61 10.72
C ILE A 118 0.86 -10.57 9.93
N THR A 119 -0.15 -11.29 10.41
CA THR A 119 -1.48 -11.29 9.82
C THR A 119 -2.48 -10.67 10.77
N ARG A 120 -3.47 -9.95 10.22
CA ARG A 120 -4.63 -9.45 10.94
C ARG A 120 -5.88 -10.15 10.43
N THR A 121 -6.58 -10.82 11.33
CA THR A 121 -7.91 -11.38 11.04
C THR A 121 -8.99 -10.49 11.64
N ARG A 122 -9.83 -9.90 10.79
CA ARG A 122 -10.99 -9.10 11.17
C ARG A 122 -12.25 -9.96 11.06
N TYR A 123 -13.16 -9.81 12.02
CA TYR A 123 -14.41 -10.56 12.07
C TYR A 123 -15.57 -9.64 11.75
N TRP A 124 -16.38 -10.03 10.79
CA TRP A 124 -17.49 -9.27 10.25
C TRP A 124 -18.80 -9.98 10.54
N LYS A 125 -19.84 -9.24 10.92
CA LYS A 125 -21.19 -9.76 11.12
C LYS A 125 -22.18 -8.93 10.32
N CYS A 126 -23.16 -9.60 9.73
CA CYS A 126 -24.28 -8.91 9.09
C CYS A 126 -25.26 -8.39 10.16
N LYS A 127 -25.47 -7.08 10.21
CA LYS A 127 -26.43 -6.43 11.14
C LYS A 127 -27.90 -6.82 10.91
N PHE A 128 -28.22 -7.43 9.76
CA PHE A 128 -29.59 -7.80 9.38
C PHE A 128 -29.91 -9.29 9.55
N CYS A 129 -29.04 -10.19 9.07
CA CYS A 129 -29.28 -11.64 9.16
C CYS A 129 -28.35 -12.36 10.13
N GLY A 130 -27.41 -11.65 10.76
CA GLY A 130 -26.50 -12.21 11.76
C GLY A 130 -25.38 -13.08 11.20
N LEU A 131 -25.27 -13.28 9.88
CA LEU A 131 -24.20 -14.07 9.27
C LEU A 131 -22.83 -13.53 9.68
N GLU A 132 -22.00 -14.38 10.24
CA GLU A 132 -20.62 -14.09 10.62
C GLU A 132 -19.65 -14.53 9.51
N ASP A 133 -18.56 -13.80 9.38
CA ASP A 133 -17.51 -14.01 8.40
C ASP A 133 -16.18 -13.45 8.93
N TYR A 134 -15.07 -13.82 8.32
CA TYR A 134 -13.75 -13.34 8.71
C TYR A 134 -12.88 -13.06 7.48
N ARG A 135 -11.97 -12.09 7.64
CA ARG A 135 -11.01 -11.72 6.59
C ARG A 135 -9.62 -11.62 7.19
N THR A 136 -8.67 -12.28 6.56
CA THR A 136 -7.27 -12.25 6.97
C THR A 136 -6.48 -11.43 5.96
N GLU A 137 -5.81 -10.38 6.44
CA GLU A 137 -4.89 -9.54 5.67
C GLU A 137 -3.47 -9.70 6.22
N GLU A 138 -2.49 -9.84 5.32
CA GLU A 138 -1.07 -9.69 5.69
C GLU A 138 -0.81 -8.21 6.00
N LEU A 139 -0.20 -7.93 7.15
CA LEU A 139 0.19 -6.58 7.52
C LEU A 139 1.59 -6.30 6.99
N ASP A 140 1.65 -5.46 5.96
CA ASP A 140 2.88 -4.89 5.41
C ASP A 140 3.41 -3.76 6.31
N TYR A 141 3.70 -4.10 7.57
CA TYR A 141 4.81 -3.43 8.24
C TYR A 141 6.07 -3.90 7.49
N ASN A 142 7.06 -3.05 7.21
CA ASN A 142 8.32 -3.41 6.52
C ASN A 142 9.11 -4.50 7.29
N ASN A 143 8.53 -5.68 7.38
CA ASN A 143 8.87 -6.80 8.22
C ASN A 143 9.81 -7.66 7.41
N HIS A 144 10.98 -7.91 7.95
CA HIS A 144 11.98 -8.68 7.23
C HIS A 144 12.89 -9.40 8.19
N LYS A 145 13.63 -10.36 7.64
CA LYS A 145 14.78 -10.95 8.31
C LYS A 145 15.93 -9.97 8.25
N GLY A 146 16.35 -9.48 9.41
CA GLY A 146 17.58 -8.70 9.52
C GLY A 146 18.81 -9.59 9.35
N LYS A 147 19.99 -8.99 9.43
CA LYS A 147 21.25 -9.74 9.39
C LYS A 147 21.67 -10.14 10.82
N LYS A 148 22.15 -11.38 10.97
CA LYS A 148 22.80 -11.82 12.21
C LYS A 148 23.90 -10.86 12.62
N GLY A 149 23.89 -10.49 13.89
CA GLY A 149 24.95 -9.73 14.51
C GLY A 149 26.17 -10.60 14.84
N LYS A 150 27.19 -9.95 15.39
CA LYS A 150 28.35 -10.65 15.98
C LYS A 150 27.94 -11.33 17.30
N GLN A 151 28.82 -12.23 17.78
CA GLN A 151 28.68 -12.90 19.07
C GLN A 151 28.34 -11.90 20.19
N LYS A 152 27.33 -12.23 20.99
CA LYS A 152 26.89 -11.36 22.09
C LYS A 152 27.98 -11.37 23.15
N LYS A 153 28.50 -10.20 23.52
CA LYS A 153 29.53 -10.06 24.57
C LYS A 153 29.03 -10.35 25.99
N SER A 154 27.81 -10.87 26.14
CA SER A 154 27.19 -11.14 27.44
C SER A 154 27.49 -12.54 27.95
N THR A 155 27.55 -12.66 29.26
CA THR A 155 27.66 -13.93 30.00
C THR A 155 26.35 -14.73 29.92
N CYS A 156 26.44 -16.05 29.75
CA CYS A 156 25.26 -16.90 29.86
C CYS A 156 24.71 -16.86 31.29
N ARG A 157 23.41 -16.55 31.44
CA ARG A 157 22.78 -16.45 32.75
C ARG A 157 22.77 -17.77 33.53
N VAL A 158 22.78 -18.91 32.83
CA VAL A 158 22.74 -20.26 33.40
C VAL A 158 24.14 -20.78 33.74
N CYS A 159 25.01 -20.99 32.73
CA CYS A 159 26.33 -21.59 32.96
C CYS A 159 27.44 -20.59 33.32
N LYS A 160 27.10 -19.29 33.42
CA LYS A 160 27.99 -18.19 33.78
C LYS A 160 29.25 -18.05 32.92
N ARG A 161 29.34 -18.75 31.78
CA ARG A 161 30.45 -18.58 30.84
C ARG A 161 30.29 -17.29 30.05
N GLU A 162 31.34 -16.49 30.04
CA GLU A 162 31.44 -15.27 29.25
C GLU A 162 31.48 -15.59 27.76
N PHE A 163 31.01 -14.63 26.94
CA PHE A 163 31.01 -14.72 25.48
C PHE A 163 30.38 -16.00 24.92
N SER A 164 29.53 -16.70 25.67
CA SER A 164 29.02 -18.01 25.27
C SER A 164 27.73 -17.95 24.45
N MET A 165 27.17 -16.76 24.23
CA MET A 165 25.88 -16.54 23.58
C MET A 165 26.05 -16.18 22.09
N LEU A 166 25.61 -17.06 21.20
CA LEU A 166 25.66 -16.88 19.75
C LEU A 166 24.26 -16.71 19.16
N GLU A 167 24.10 -15.76 18.25
CA GLU A 167 22.84 -15.58 17.51
C GLU A 167 22.66 -16.72 16.51
N TYR A 168 21.62 -17.54 16.68
CA TYR A 168 21.46 -18.80 15.92
C TYR A 168 20.55 -18.68 14.69
N ARG A 169 19.67 -17.67 14.64
CA ARG A 169 18.82 -17.37 13.48
C ARG A 169 18.79 -15.87 13.19
N ASP A 170 18.43 -15.53 11.95
CA ASP A 170 18.31 -14.15 11.53
C ASP A 170 17.25 -13.43 12.39
N PRO A 171 17.52 -12.19 12.82
CA PRO A 171 16.61 -11.45 13.68
C PRO A 171 15.33 -11.06 12.94
N ASP A 172 14.23 -10.98 13.68
CA ASP A 172 12.97 -10.47 13.16
C ASP A 172 12.95 -8.95 13.31
N VAL A 173 12.90 -8.23 12.20
CA VAL A 173 12.82 -6.76 12.19
C VAL A 173 11.39 -6.35 11.85
N LYS A 174 10.80 -5.52 12.69
CA LYS A 174 9.45 -4.99 12.56
C LYS A 174 9.51 -3.48 12.62
N ARG A 175 9.14 -2.81 11.52
CA ARG A 175 9.03 -1.34 11.49
C ARG A 175 7.56 -0.93 11.51
N LYS A 176 7.15 -0.25 12.57
CA LYS A 176 5.81 0.30 12.72
C LYS A 176 5.91 1.81 12.90
N SER A 177 5.52 2.55 11.86
CA SER A 177 5.63 4.02 11.85
C SER A 177 7.08 4.45 12.14
N ASN A 178 7.32 5.07 13.30
CA ASN A 178 8.61 5.61 13.71
C ASN A 178 9.33 4.70 14.72
N GLU A 179 8.80 3.51 15.00
CA GLU A 179 9.43 2.53 15.90
C GLU A 179 9.91 1.33 15.08
N GLU A 180 11.18 0.99 15.21
CA GLU A 180 11.74 -0.27 14.73
C GLU A 180 12.01 -1.18 15.91
N THR A 181 11.41 -2.38 15.90
CA THR A 181 11.63 -3.43 16.88
C THR A 181 12.42 -4.55 16.22
N THR A 182 13.57 -4.91 16.80
CA THR A 182 14.39 -6.04 16.36
C THR A 182 14.40 -7.13 17.43
N VAL A 183 13.97 -8.33 17.07
CA VAL A 183 13.95 -9.50 17.95
C VAL A 183 15.10 -10.44 17.60
N ARG A 184 16.08 -10.53 18.51
CA ARG A 184 17.29 -11.34 18.36
C ARG A 184 17.21 -12.63 19.13
N HIS A 185 17.81 -13.68 18.58
CA HIS A 185 17.67 -15.06 19.08
C HIS A 185 19.03 -15.69 19.38
N TYR A 186 19.35 -15.82 20.65
CA TYR A 186 20.65 -16.31 21.11
C TYR A 186 20.56 -17.72 21.68
N LYS A 187 21.63 -18.50 21.48
CA LYS A 187 21.83 -19.82 22.08
C LYS A 187 23.21 -19.86 22.72
N CYS A 188 23.29 -20.39 23.94
CA CYS A 188 24.54 -20.67 24.61
C CYS A 188 25.22 -21.87 23.97
N LEU A 189 26.48 -21.71 23.55
CA LEU A 189 27.29 -22.79 22.97
C LEU A 189 27.64 -23.88 23.99
N ASN A 190 27.63 -23.56 25.29
CA ASN A 190 28.09 -24.48 26.31
C ASN A 190 26.97 -25.32 26.94
N CYS A 191 25.83 -24.70 27.28
CA CYS A 191 24.71 -25.38 27.93
C CYS A 191 23.42 -25.42 27.09
N GLY A 192 23.43 -24.87 25.88
CA GLY A 192 22.27 -24.86 25.00
C GLY A 192 21.12 -23.92 25.41
N PHE A 193 21.27 -23.16 26.50
CA PHE A 193 20.29 -22.17 26.95
C PHE A 193 19.93 -21.18 25.84
N ARG A 194 18.64 -20.89 25.65
CA ARG A 194 18.14 -19.96 24.63
C ARG A 194 17.63 -18.68 25.28
N GLU A 195 17.97 -17.54 24.68
CA GLU A 195 17.55 -16.21 25.12
C GLU A 195 17.02 -15.42 23.92
N ILE A 196 15.95 -14.67 24.14
CA ILE A 196 15.40 -13.73 23.16
C ILE A 196 15.64 -12.31 23.69
N THR A 197 16.14 -11.42 22.84
CA THR A 197 16.37 -10.00 23.18
C THR A 197 15.55 -9.13 22.23
N ILE A 198 14.88 -8.12 22.77
CA ILE A 198 14.05 -7.19 22.01
C ILE A 198 14.72 -5.81 22.06
N GLU A 199 15.15 -5.32 20.91
CA GLU A 199 15.75 -3.99 20.73
C GLU A 199 14.68 -3.06 20.12
N LYS A 200 14.54 -1.85 20.65
CA LYS A 200 13.60 -0.84 20.16
C LYS A 200 14.35 0.43 19.80
N VAL A 201 14.15 0.93 18.58
CA VAL A 201 14.75 2.16 18.06
C VAL A 201 13.63 3.11 17.65
N ILE A 202 13.69 4.35 18.13
CA ILE A 202 12.81 5.45 17.69
C ILE A 202 13.52 6.16 16.53
N LEU A 203 12.90 6.15 15.36
CA LEU A 203 13.39 6.84 14.17
C LEU A 203 12.87 8.28 14.20
N GLU A 204 13.72 9.21 14.60
CA GLU A 204 13.44 10.65 14.44
C GLU A 204 13.64 11.04 12.97
N GLU A 205 12.62 11.63 12.35
CA GLU A 205 12.76 12.23 11.03
C GLU A 205 13.70 13.44 11.14
N VAL A 206 14.96 13.25 10.74
CA VAL A 206 15.89 14.37 10.58
C VAL A 206 15.40 15.19 9.39
N ASN A 207 14.62 16.22 9.67
CA ASN A 207 14.31 17.28 8.71
C ASN A 207 15.63 17.97 8.34
N ILE A 208 16.18 17.61 7.18
CA ILE A 208 17.21 18.39 6.54
C ILE A 208 16.50 19.60 5.90
N GLN A 209 16.63 20.76 6.55
CA GLN A 209 16.27 22.07 5.98
C GLN A 209 17.27 22.49 4.91
#